data_AF-A0A2S6YYQ2-F1
#
_entry.id   AF-A0A2S6YYQ2-F1
#
_cell.length_a   1.000
_cell.length_b   1.000
_cell.length_c   1.000
_cell.angle_alpha   90.00
_cell.angle_beta   90.00
_cell.angle_gamma   90.00
#
_symmetry.space_group_name_H-M   'P 1'
#
loop_
_entity.id
_entity.type
_entity.pdbx_description
1 polymer ?
#
loop_
_entity_poly.entity_id
_entity_poly.type
_entity_poly.pdbx_seq_one_letter_code
_entity_poly.pdbx_strand_id
1 'polypeptide(L)' 'VGYIKGKSAIHLARVHVERKRNFVGQSFWARGYFVTRVGRDEGLIGAYIQNQEAEDRRLDQLQLLR' A
#
# COMPACT_ATOMS: atom_id res chain seq x y z
N VAL A 1 5.28 -5.87 9.22
CA VAL A 1 4.37 -4.81 8.74
C VAL A 1 2.99 -5.34 8.27
N GLY A 2 2.91 -6.56 7.73
CA GLY A 2 1.64 -7.14 7.22
C GLY A 2 0.47 -7.14 8.22
N TYR A 3 0.70 -7.50 9.49
CA TYR A 3 -0.36 -7.47 10.51
C TYR A 3 -0.97 -6.06 10.68
N ILE A 4 -0.11 -5.04 10.78
CA ILE A 4 -0.52 -3.64 10.96
C ILE A 4 -1.29 -3.15 9.73
N LYS A 5 -0.74 -3.38 8.53
CA LYS A 5 -1.41 -3.04 7.26
C LYS A 5 -2.76 -3.75 7.11
N GLY A 6 -2.84 -5.03 7.49
CA GLY A 6 -4.07 -5.82 7.38
C GLY A 6 -5.17 -5.37 8.36
N LYS A 7 -4.83 -5.21 9.64
CA LYS A 7 -5.80 -4.75 10.66
C LYS A 7 -6.28 -3.32 10.39
N SER A 8 -5.38 -2.42 10.02
CA SER A 8 -5.74 -1.04 9.68
C SER A 8 -6.60 -0.97 8.41
N ALA A 9 -6.32 -1.76 7.38
CA ALA A 9 -7.16 -1.84 6.18
C ALA A 9 -8.59 -2.29 6.51
N ILE A 10 -8.74 -3.32 7.35
CA ILE A 10 -10.07 -3.79 7.81
C ILE A 10 -10.80 -2.70 8.60
N HIS A 11 -10.07 -1.98 9.47
CA HIS A 11 -10.65 -0.89 10.24
C HIS A 11 -11.11 0.26 9.34
N LEU A 12 -10.25 0.73 8.43
CA LEU A 12 -10.55 1.82 7.52
C LEU A 12 -11.78 1.50 6.65
N ALA A 13 -11.85 0.28 6.12
CA ALA A 13 -12.95 -0.16 5.28
C ALA A 13 -14.29 -0.22 6.03
N ARG A 14 -14.27 -0.59 7.32
CA ARG A 14 -15.47 -0.63 8.15
C ARG A 14 -15.96 0.75 8.58
N VAL A 15 -15.04 1.65 8.89
CA VAL A 15 -15.34 2.96 9.48
C VAL A 15 -15.65 4.01 8.40
N HIS A 16 -14.91 4.01 7.30
CA HIS A 16 -14.94 5.12 6.32
C HIS A 16 -15.53 4.73 4.96
N VAL A 17 -15.60 3.43 4.65
CA VAL A 17 -16.13 2.95 3.36
C VAL A 17 -17.53 2.33 3.53
N GLU A 18 -18.03 2.25 4.77
CA GLU A 18 -19.32 1.65 5.18
C GLU A 18 -19.57 0.21 4.67
N ARG A 19 -18.57 -0.43 4.06
CA ARG A 19 -18.64 -1.81 3.59
C ARG A 19 -18.44 -2.75 4.78
N LYS A 20 -19.49 -3.50 5.11
CA LYS A 20 -19.46 -4.47 6.22
C LYS A 20 -18.85 -5.83 5.82
N ARG A 21 -18.82 -6.17 4.52
CA ARG A 21 -18.36 -7.46 3.96
C ARG A 21 -17.78 -7.30 2.54
N ASN A 22 -17.03 -8.31 2.10
CA ASN A 22 -16.50 -8.48 0.74
C ASN A 22 -15.62 -7.31 0.24
N PHE A 23 -14.41 -7.21 0.79
CA PHE A 23 -13.38 -6.23 0.40
C PHE A 23 -12.48 -6.69 -0.75
N VAL A 24 -12.87 -7.76 -1.44
CA VAL A 24 -12.09 -8.34 -2.54
C VAL A 24 -11.92 -7.29 -3.64
N GLY A 25 -10.68 -7.02 -4.03
CA GLY A 25 -10.33 -6.00 -5.04
C GLY A 25 -10.06 -4.59 -4.49
N GLN A 26 -10.26 -4.33 -3.19
CA GLN A 26 -9.86 -3.05 -2.59
C GLN A 26 -8.51 -3.17 -1.87
N SER A 27 -7.51 -2.40 -2.33
CA SER A 27 -6.22 -2.28 -1.66
C SER A 27 -6.08 -0.88 -1.05
N PHE A 28 -5.90 -0.79 0.26
CA PHE A 28 -5.67 0.47 0.98
C PHE A 28 -4.19 0.83 1.10
N TRP A 29 -3.31 -0.14 0.89
CA TRP A 29 -1.88 0.03 1.06
C TRP A 29 -1.14 -0.49 -0.16
N ALA A 30 -0.05 0.17 -0.53
CA ALA A 30 0.89 -0.36 -1.52
C ALA A 30 1.43 -1.73 -1.09
N ARG A 31 1.94 -2.53 -2.01
CA ARG A 31 2.45 -3.89 -1.68
C ARG A 31 3.69 -3.82 -0.79
N GLY A 32 4.60 -2.89 -1.07
CA GLY A 32 5.85 -2.70 -0.34
C GLY A 32 5.70 -2.07 1.05
N TYR A 33 6.81 -2.01 1.77
CA TYR A 33 6.99 -1.18 2.96
C TYR A 33 8.45 -0.74 3.08
N PHE A 34 8.68 0.38 3.74
CA PHE A 34 10.00 0.91 4.06
C PHE A 34 10.18 1.03 5.57
N VAL A 35 11.38 0.73 6.06
CA VAL A 35 11.73 0.82 7.47
C VAL A 35 13.17 1.30 7.59
N THR A 36 13.41 2.27 8.48
CA THR A 36 14.75 2.72 8.88
C THR A 36 14.87 2.67 10.39
N ARG A 37 16.10 2.53 10.87
CA ARG A 37 16.41 2.86 12.28
C ARG A 37 16.37 4.37 12.44
N VAL A 38 16.13 4.85 13.67
CA VAL A 38 15.89 6.27 13.98
C VAL A 38 16.85 7.18 13.21
N GLY A 39 16.26 8.01 12.35
CA GLY A 39 16.93 8.81 11.32
C GLY A 39 15.95 9.00 10.15
N ARG A 40 15.36 10.19 10.03
CA ARG A 40 14.47 10.54 8.91
C ARG A 40 15.33 11.15 7.81
N ASP A 41 15.80 10.31 6.90
CA ASP A 41 16.32 10.79 5.62
C ASP A 41 15.14 10.91 4.65
N GLU A 42 14.67 12.13 4.46
CA GLU A 42 13.57 12.44 3.54
C GLU A 42 13.90 12.06 2.09
N GLY A 43 15.19 12.11 1.71
CA GLY A 43 15.66 11.71 0.39
C GLY A 43 15.45 10.21 0.14
N LEU A 44 15.78 9.38 1.14
CA LEU A 44 15.54 7.93 1.05
C LEU A 44 14.05 7.58 1.03
N ILE A 45 13.23 8.27 1.82
CA ILE A 45 11.77 8.08 1.83
C ILE A 45 11.18 8.47 0.46
N GLY A 46 11.59 9.61 -0.09
CA GLY A 46 11.14 10.09 -1.40
C GLY A 46 11.53 9.13 -2.52
N ALA A 47 12.78 8.67 -2.55
CA ALA A 47 13.25 7.68 -3.52
C ALA A 47 12.47 6.35 -3.40
N TYR A 48 12.18 5.91 -2.18
CA TYR A 48 11.37 4.71 -1.96
C TYR A 48 9.95 4.86 -2.53
N ILE A 49 9.28 5.99 -2.26
CA ILE A 49 7.94 6.26 -2.77
C ILE A 49 7.93 6.27 -4.30
N GLN A 50 8.85 6.99 -4.93
CA GLN A 50 8.94 7.06 -6.40
C GLN A 50 9.14 5.69 -7.04
N ASN A 51 10.03 4.87 -6.47
CA ASN A 51 10.29 3.51 -6.96
C ASN A 51 9.06 2.60 -6.77
N GLN A 52 8.36 2.73 -5.65
CA GLN A 52 7.14 1.98 -5.38
C GLN A 52 6.03 2.34 -6.38
N GLU A 53 5.84 3.63 -6.67
CA GLU A 53 4.85 4.09 -7.66
C GLU A 53 5.19 3.67 -9.10
N ALA A 54 6.49 3.62 -9.45
CA ALA A 54 6.93 3.13 -10.75
C ALA A 54 6.65 1.62 -10.92
N GLU A 55 6.94 0.81 -9.90
CA GLU A 55 6.68 -0.62 -9.94
C GLU A 55 5.19 -0.95 -9.91
N ASP A 56 4.39 -0.22 -9.11
CA ASP A 56 2.94 -0.41 -9.07
C ASP A 56 2.32 -0.09 -10.45
N ARG A 57 2.74 0.99 -11.13
CA ARG A 57 2.33 1.28 -12.52
C ARG A 57 2.70 0.17 -13.51
N ARG A 58 3.91 -0.38 -13.38
CA ARG A 58 4.39 -1.47 -14.25
C ARG A 58 3.54 -2.73 -14.06
N LEU A 59 3.21 -3.05 -12.81
CA LEU A 59 2.38 -4.20 -12.47
C LEU A 59 0.93 -4.02 -12.96
N ASP A 60 0.36 -2.82 -12.82
CA ASP A 60 -0.98 -2.51 -13.34
C ASP A 60 -1.01 -2.66 -14.86
N GLN A 61 0.01 -2.20 -15.57
CA GLN A 61 0.13 -2.38 -17.02
C GLN A 61 0.17 -3.87 -17.43
N LEU A 62 0.90 -4.70 -16.68
CA LEU A 62 0.95 -6.15 -16.91
C LEU A 62 -0.39 -6.83 -16.61
N GLN A 63 -1.15 -6.35 -15.64
CA GLN A 63 -2.49 -6.87 -15.34
C GLN A 63 -3.51 -6.53 -16.45
N LEU A 64 -3.35 -5.40 -17.14
CA LEU A 64 -4.20 -5.02 -18.28
C LEU A 64 -3.95 -5.86 -19.55
N LEU A 65 -2.77 -6.47 -19.66
CA LEU A 65 -2.39 -7.34 -20.78
C LEU A 65 -2.81 -8.81 -20.58
N ARG A 66 -3.47 -9.12 -19.46
CA ARG A 66 -3.92 -10.46 -19.09
C ARG A 66 -5.43 -10.59 -19.26
#